data_AF-A0A8K0GGA6-F1
#
_entry.id   AF-A0A8K0GGA6-F1
#
_cell.length_a   1.000
_cell.length_b   1.000
_cell.length_c   1.000
_cell.angle_alpha   90.00
_cell.angle_beta   90.00
_cell.angle_gamma   90.00
#
_symmetry.space_group_name_H-M   'P 1'
#
loop_
_entity.id
_entity.type
_entity.pdbx_description
1 polymer ?
#
loop_
_entity_poly.entity_id
_entity_poly.type
_entity_poly.pdbx_seq_one_letter_code
_entity_poly.pdbx_strand_id
1 'polypeptide(L)'
;MQRFRFCGDADCPDWVLAEINTLSRLSSIKLKLLARVVAEGLLNPPLDVEKAKKLFAESKLDLDVDLKACIACLSYIIFSTIRFNCNHGALLSELQQLGLPREHSTSIKKVIDDHGEHLVTKLKATSLKVNALDEIFVYEDPHDKHVMLDLDINGEHESVILSPLTVDVLLGNLKKSQIYND
;
A
#
# COMPACT_ATOMS: atom_id res chain seq x y z
N MET A 1 22.00 -4.85 -1.11
CA MET A 1 20.59 -5.19 -0.83
C MET A 1 19.77 -4.00 -1.27
N GLN A 2 18.86 -4.17 -2.22
CA GLN A 2 18.01 -3.07 -2.69
C GLN A 2 16.69 -3.18 -1.94
N ARG A 3 16.48 -2.27 -0.99
CA ARG A 3 15.27 -2.20 -0.20
C ARG A 3 14.22 -1.42 -0.98
N PHE A 4 13.01 -1.97 -1.07
CA PHE A 4 11.89 -1.35 -1.76
C PHE A 4 10.81 -1.00 -0.75
N ARG A 5 10.37 0.26 -0.73
CA ARG A 5 9.34 0.75 0.19
C ARG A 5 8.00 0.10 -0.07
N PHE A 6 7.67 -0.21 -1.33
CA PHE A 6 6.45 -0.98 -1.63
C PHE A 6 6.48 -2.41 -1.08
N CYS A 7 7.64 -2.91 -0.65
CA CYS A 7 7.83 -4.18 0.06
C CYS A 7 8.05 -4.01 1.57
N GLY A 8 7.87 -2.80 2.14
CA GLY A 8 8.15 -2.52 3.55
C GLY A 8 9.64 -2.56 3.87
N ASP A 9 10.44 -1.93 3.01
CA ASP A 9 11.90 -1.82 3.12
C ASP A 9 12.65 -3.16 3.16
N ALA A 10 12.01 -4.19 2.60
CA ALA A 10 12.57 -5.49 2.31
C ALA A 10 12.98 -5.63 0.84
N ASP A 11 13.73 -6.69 0.53
CA ASP A 11 13.99 -7.07 -0.86
C ASP A 11 12.68 -7.55 -1.53
N CYS A 12 12.60 -7.38 -2.86
CA CYS A 12 11.48 -7.88 -3.64
C CYS A 12 11.54 -9.42 -3.75
N PRO A 13 10.42 -10.15 -3.54
CA PRO A 13 10.42 -11.61 -3.67
C PRO A 13 10.82 -12.09 -5.07
N ASP A 14 11.61 -13.17 -5.14
CA ASP A 14 12.13 -13.70 -6.42
C ASP A 14 11.03 -14.03 -7.44
N TRP A 15 9.89 -14.53 -6.97
CA TRP A 15 8.76 -14.83 -7.86
C TRP A 15 8.13 -13.56 -8.46
N VAL A 16 8.10 -12.43 -7.73
CA VAL A 16 7.64 -11.14 -8.24
C VAL A 16 8.63 -10.60 -9.26
N LEU A 17 9.93 -10.73 -8.97
CA LEU A 17 11.00 -10.31 -9.89
C LEU A 17 10.92 -11.07 -11.22
N ALA A 18 10.71 -12.39 -11.18
CA ALA A 18 10.53 -13.19 -12.38
C ALA A 18 9.32 -12.72 -13.21
N GLU A 19 8.21 -12.42 -12.54
CA GLU A 19 6.98 -11.95 -13.20
C GLU A 19 7.06 -10.51 -13.70
N ILE A 20 7.88 -9.64 -13.11
CA ILE A 20 8.09 -8.28 -13.62
C ILE A 20 8.63 -8.30 -15.06
N ASN A 21 9.52 -9.24 -15.38
CA ASN A 21 10.00 -9.44 -16.75
C ASN A 21 8.88 -9.93 -17.69
N THR A 22 7.88 -10.65 -17.17
CA THR A 22 6.69 -11.06 -17.94
C THR A 22 5.75 -9.88 -18.16
N LEU A 23 5.51 -9.07 -17.13
CA LEU A 23 4.68 -7.87 -17.21
C LEU A 23 5.25 -6.82 -18.17
N SER A 24 6.58 -6.70 -18.27
CA SER A 24 7.23 -5.75 -19.18
C SER A 24 6.99 -6.06 -20.66
N ARG A 25 6.74 -7.34 -21.01
CA ARG A 25 6.42 -7.79 -22.37
C ARG A 25 4.99 -7.46 -22.80
N LEU A 26 4.09 -7.17 -21.84
CA LEU A 26 2.73 -6.74 -22.13
C LEU A 26 2.71 -5.31 -22.67
N SER A 27 1.66 -4.93 -23.40
CA SER A 27 1.45 -3.51 -23.70
C SER A 27 1.01 -2.75 -22.44
N SER A 28 1.39 -1.48 -22.33
CA SER A 28 1.01 -0.63 -21.20
C SER A 28 -0.51 -0.53 -21.01
N ILE A 29 -1.27 -0.56 -22.12
CA ILE A 29 -2.73 -0.55 -22.12
C ILE A 29 -3.29 -1.82 -21.48
N LYS A 30 -2.80 -3.00 -21.88
CA LYS A 30 -3.23 -4.28 -21.29
C LYS A 30 -2.88 -4.36 -19.82
N LEU A 31 -1.66 -3.96 -19.46
CA LEU A 31 -1.22 -3.93 -18.07
C LEU A 31 -2.14 -3.05 -17.22
N LYS A 32 -2.51 -1.87 -17.73
CA LYS A 32 -3.44 -0.96 -17.05
C LYS A 32 -4.82 -1.60 -16.85
N LEU A 33 -5.37 -2.22 -17.89
CA LEU A 33 -6.66 -2.90 -17.82
C LEU A 33 -6.63 -4.07 -16.82
N LEU A 34 -5.56 -4.87 -16.84
CA LEU A 34 -5.38 -5.96 -15.89
C LEU A 34 -5.27 -5.45 -14.46
N ALA A 35 -4.42 -4.44 -14.23
CA ALA A 35 -4.26 -3.83 -12.92
C ALA A 35 -5.58 -3.28 -12.38
N ARG A 36 -6.43 -2.69 -13.24
CA ARG A 36 -7.77 -2.24 -12.85
C ARG A 36 -8.69 -3.41 -12.45
N VAL A 37 -8.72 -4.49 -13.23
CA VAL A 37 -9.50 -5.69 -12.87
C VAL A 37 -9.02 -6.28 -11.54
N VAL A 38 -7.71 -6.29 -11.31
CA VAL A 38 -7.10 -6.73 -10.05
C VAL A 38 -7.52 -5.82 -8.89
N ALA A 39 -7.43 -4.50 -9.05
CA ALA A 39 -7.86 -3.55 -8.02
C ALA A 39 -9.36 -3.67 -7.70
N GLU A 40 -10.22 -3.83 -8.71
CA GLU A 40 -11.66 -4.08 -8.55
C GLU A 40 -11.91 -5.39 -7.79
N GLY A 41 -11.16 -6.47 -8.09
CA GLY A 41 -11.29 -7.75 -7.39
C GLY A 41 -10.73 -7.77 -5.96
N LEU A 42 -9.74 -6.92 -5.67
CA LEU A 42 -9.26 -6.69 -4.29
C LEU A 42 -10.30 -5.93 -3.45
N LEU A 43 -11.04 -5.01 -4.05
CA LEU A 43 -12.15 -4.29 -3.39
C LEU A 43 -13.36 -5.18 -3.15
N ASN A 44 -13.74 -5.96 -4.18
CA ASN A 44 -14.92 -6.81 -4.19
C ASN A 44 -14.55 -8.25 -4.56
N PRO A 45 -14.06 -9.05 -3.60
CA PRO A 45 -13.78 -10.46 -3.83
C PRO A 45 -15.07 -11.23 -4.17
N PRO A 46 -15.02 -12.24 -5.08
CA PRO A 46 -13.84 -12.80 -5.72
C PRO A 46 -13.40 -12.06 -7.00
N LEU A 47 -12.09 -12.12 -7.29
CA LEU A 47 -11.53 -11.61 -8.55
C LEU A 47 -12.12 -12.36 -9.75
N ASP A 48 -12.67 -11.61 -10.71
CA ASP A 48 -13.18 -12.16 -11.97
C ASP A 48 -12.03 -12.51 -12.94
N VAL A 49 -11.49 -13.72 -12.78
CA VAL A 49 -10.44 -14.27 -13.63
C VAL A 49 -10.95 -14.51 -15.06
N GLU A 50 -12.25 -14.69 -15.29
CA GLU A 50 -12.79 -14.86 -16.64
C GLU A 50 -12.80 -13.54 -17.42
N LYS A 51 -13.16 -12.44 -16.77
CA LYS A 51 -13.03 -11.09 -17.33
C LYS A 51 -11.57 -10.78 -17.67
N ALA A 52 -10.64 -11.13 -16.78
CA ALA A 52 -9.21 -11.01 -17.08
C ALA A 52 -8.79 -11.87 -18.29
N LYS A 53 -9.22 -13.13 -18.37
CA LYS A 53 -8.94 -14.00 -19.52
C LYS A 53 -9.48 -13.46 -20.84
N LYS A 54 -10.71 -12.93 -20.84
CA LYS A 54 -11.33 -12.35 -22.05
C LYS A 54 -10.54 -11.15 -22.58
N LEU A 55 -10.02 -10.29 -21.69
CA LEU A 55 -9.17 -9.15 -22.06
C LEU A 55 -7.82 -9.58 -22.67
N PHE A 56 -7.38 -10.81 -22.42
CA PHE A 56 -6.10 -11.37 -22.90
C PHE A 56 -6.26 -12.34 -24.08
N ALA A 57 -7.46 -12.84 -24.34
CA ALA A 57 -7.71 -13.80 -25.42
C ALA A 57 -7.51 -13.22 -26.84
N GLU A 58 -7.45 -11.90 -27.00
CA GLU A 58 -7.41 -11.22 -28.30
C GLU A 58 -6.02 -11.18 -28.96
N SER A 59 -4.97 -11.67 -28.27
CA SER A 59 -3.59 -11.38 -28.68
C SER A 59 -2.70 -12.61 -28.73
N LYS A 60 -2.20 -12.90 -29.94
CA LYS A 60 -1.31 -14.04 -30.24
C LYS A 60 0.02 -14.08 -29.46
N LEU A 61 0.40 -12.98 -28.81
CA LEU A 61 1.58 -12.88 -27.94
C LEU A 61 1.38 -13.54 -26.57
N ASP A 62 0.13 -13.84 -26.18
CA ASP A 62 -0.23 -14.17 -24.80
C ASP A 62 -0.27 -15.69 -24.50
N LEU A 63 0.04 -16.56 -25.46
CA LEU A 63 0.03 -18.02 -25.25
C LEU A 63 1.15 -18.52 -24.31
N ASP A 64 2.22 -17.74 -24.17
CA ASP A 64 3.39 -18.05 -23.34
C ASP A 64 3.40 -17.28 -22.00
N VAL A 65 2.36 -16.48 -21.74
CA VAL A 65 2.24 -15.66 -20.53
C VAL A 65 1.27 -16.32 -19.55
N ASP A 66 1.75 -16.67 -18.36
CA ASP A 66 0.87 -17.12 -17.28
C ASP A 66 0.07 -15.93 -16.72
N LEU A 67 -1.17 -15.80 -17.17
CA LEU A 67 -2.09 -14.77 -16.71
C LEU A 67 -2.31 -14.81 -15.19
N LYS A 68 -2.32 -15.98 -14.57
CA LYS A 68 -2.50 -16.09 -13.11
C LYS A 68 -1.28 -15.54 -12.38
N ALA A 69 -0.09 -15.79 -12.91
CA ALA A 69 1.14 -15.24 -12.36
C ALA A 69 1.18 -13.71 -12.49
N CYS A 70 0.76 -13.17 -13.65
CA CYS A 70 0.61 -11.72 -13.85
C CYS A 70 -0.40 -11.09 -12.86
N ILE A 71 -1.55 -11.73 -12.68
CA ILE A 71 -2.58 -11.32 -11.71
C ILE A 71 -2.01 -11.33 -10.29
N ALA A 72 -1.31 -12.40 -9.91
CA ALA A 72 -0.71 -12.52 -8.58
C ALA A 72 0.37 -11.45 -8.35
N CYS A 73 1.21 -11.19 -9.34
CA CYS A 73 2.24 -10.15 -9.30
C CYS A 73 1.62 -8.76 -9.13
N LEU A 74 0.60 -8.41 -9.93
CA LEU A 74 -0.10 -7.13 -9.80
C LEU A 74 -0.86 -7.02 -8.47
N SER A 75 -1.48 -8.11 -8.02
CA SER A 75 -2.16 -8.15 -6.72
C SER A 75 -1.16 -7.87 -5.60
N TYR A 76 0.02 -8.48 -5.65
CA TYR A 76 1.08 -8.25 -4.69
C TYR A 76 1.58 -6.80 -4.73
N ILE A 77 1.87 -6.24 -5.90
CA ILE A 77 2.34 -4.86 -6.03
C ILE A 77 1.30 -3.88 -5.45
N ILE A 78 0.04 -4.01 -5.85
CA ILE A 78 -1.04 -3.12 -5.39
C ILE A 78 -1.24 -3.29 -3.88
N PHE A 79 -1.41 -4.52 -3.41
CA PHE A 79 -1.67 -4.80 -2.00
C PHE A 79 -0.51 -4.36 -1.11
N SER A 80 0.74 -4.60 -1.51
CA SER A 80 1.92 -4.24 -0.73
C SER A 80 2.12 -2.71 -0.71
N THR A 81 1.90 -2.02 -1.85
CA THR A 81 1.92 -0.56 -1.88
C THR A 81 0.93 0.04 -0.87
N ILE A 82 -0.30 -0.47 -0.85
CA ILE A 82 -1.35 0.00 0.06
C ILE A 82 -1.03 -0.38 1.52
N ARG A 83 -0.58 -1.62 1.75
CA ARG A 83 -0.25 -2.14 3.08
C ARG A 83 0.86 -1.35 3.76
N PHE A 84 1.91 -1.03 3.02
CA PHE A 84 3.07 -0.28 3.53
C PHE A 84 2.93 1.23 3.34
N ASN A 85 1.76 1.71 2.88
CA ASN A 85 1.51 3.13 2.65
C ASN A 85 2.61 3.80 1.80
N CYS A 86 3.12 3.07 0.80
CA CYS A 86 4.28 3.48 0.02
C CYS A 86 3.94 4.72 -0.82
N ASN A 87 4.81 5.73 -0.79
CA ASN A 87 4.67 6.92 -1.63
C ASN A 87 4.60 6.55 -3.13
N HIS A 88 3.64 7.11 -3.87
CA HIS A 88 3.40 6.73 -5.26
C HIS A 88 4.54 7.14 -6.21
N GLY A 89 5.31 8.18 -5.86
CA GLY A 89 6.52 8.57 -6.59
C GLY A 89 7.71 7.64 -6.32
N ALA A 90 7.82 7.13 -5.08
CA ALA A 90 8.77 6.08 -4.74
C ALA A 90 8.43 4.79 -5.49
N LEU A 91 7.16 4.35 -5.45
CA LEU A 91 6.67 3.18 -6.19
C LEU A 91 7.07 3.24 -7.68
N LEU A 92 6.84 4.38 -8.34
CA LEU A 92 7.18 4.56 -9.74
C LEU A 92 8.68 4.32 -10.00
N SER A 93 9.54 4.82 -9.12
CA SER A 93 11.00 4.69 -9.22
C SER A 93 11.45 3.26 -8.95
N GLU A 94 10.85 2.63 -7.95
CA GLU A 94 11.14 1.25 -7.52
C GLU A 94 10.74 0.24 -8.60
N LEU A 95 9.54 0.37 -9.19
CA LEU A 95 9.11 -0.49 -10.30
C LEU A 95 10.04 -0.38 -11.52
N GLN A 96 10.55 0.82 -11.80
CA GLN A 96 11.54 1.03 -12.88
C GLN A 96 12.89 0.38 -12.56
N GLN A 97 13.36 0.46 -11.31
CA GLN A 97 14.58 -0.23 -10.86
C GLN A 97 14.46 -1.75 -10.98
N LEU A 98 13.25 -2.28 -10.80
CA LEU A 98 12.94 -3.70 -10.98
C LEU A 98 12.82 -4.15 -12.45
N GLY A 99 12.86 -3.21 -13.40
CA GLY A 99 12.86 -3.51 -14.83
C GLY A 99 11.53 -3.26 -15.55
N LEU A 100 10.53 -2.68 -14.90
CA LEU A 100 9.33 -2.23 -15.61
C LEU A 100 9.60 -0.96 -16.42
N PRO A 101 9.12 -0.88 -17.68
CA PRO A 101 9.15 0.36 -18.42
C PRO A 101 8.43 1.49 -17.69
N ARG A 102 8.84 2.74 -17.94
CA ARG A 102 8.23 3.93 -17.31
C ARG A 102 6.72 4.03 -17.57
N GLU A 103 6.28 3.68 -18.78
CA GLU A 103 4.87 3.67 -19.18
C GLU A 103 4.03 2.68 -18.35
N HIS A 104 4.58 1.49 -18.13
CA HIS A 104 3.95 0.42 -17.34
C HIS A 104 3.84 0.82 -15.88
N SER A 105 4.94 1.31 -15.32
CA SER A 105 5.00 1.78 -13.93
C SER A 105 4.04 2.95 -13.69
N THR A 106 3.94 3.88 -14.66
CA THR A 106 2.97 5.00 -14.61
C THR A 106 1.52 4.49 -14.69
N SER A 107 1.27 3.45 -15.47
CA SER A 107 -0.06 2.85 -15.60
C SER A 107 -0.52 2.18 -14.31
N ILE A 108 0.37 1.45 -13.63
CA ILE A 108 0.11 0.85 -12.30
C ILE A 108 -0.13 1.95 -11.27
N LYS A 109 0.72 2.98 -11.24
CA LYS A 109 0.57 4.14 -10.35
C LYS A 109 -0.82 4.76 -10.47
N LYS A 110 -1.28 5.02 -11.70
CA LYS A 110 -2.62 5.60 -11.95
C LYS A 110 -3.75 4.73 -11.39
N VAL A 111 -3.66 3.40 -11.54
CA VAL A 111 -4.68 2.50 -10.98
C VAL A 111 -4.71 2.57 -9.45
N ILE A 112 -3.54 2.66 -8.82
CA ILE A 112 -3.41 2.84 -7.37
C ILE A 112 -3.89 4.24 -6.94
N ASP A 113 -3.62 5.30 -7.72
CA ASP A 113 -4.19 6.63 -7.47
C ASP A 113 -5.74 6.56 -7.50
N ASP A 114 -6.32 5.85 -8.49
CA ASP A 114 -7.78 5.77 -8.70
C ASP A 114 -8.51 4.90 -7.65
N HIS A 115 -7.89 3.81 -7.18
CA HIS A 115 -8.56 2.82 -6.31
C HIS A 115 -7.96 2.76 -4.90
N GLY A 116 -6.84 3.44 -4.65
CA GLY A 116 -6.02 3.29 -3.45
C GLY A 116 -6.77 3.68 -2.18
N GLU A 117 -7.47 4.81 -2.17
CA GLU A 117 -8.23 5.26 -0.99
C GLU A 117 -9.33 4.26 -0.60
N HIS A 118 -10.02 3.69 -1.59
CA HIS A 118 -11.02 2.66 -1.37
C HIS A 118 -10.37 1.37 -0.84
N LEU A 119 -9.21 0.98 -1.38
CA LEU A 119 -8.47 -0.20 -0.93
C LEU A 119 -7.97 -0.02 0.50
N VAL A 120 -7.40 1.14 0.84
CA VAL A 120 -7.00 1.49 2.21
C VAL A 120 -8.19 1.36 3.16
N THR A 121 -9.33 1.94 2.80
CA THR A 121 -10.55 1.90 3.63
C THR A 121 -11.05 0.48 3.84
N LYS A 122 -11.12 -0.32 2.77
CA LYS A 122 -11.52 -1.73 2.83
C LYS A 122 -10.57 -2.56 3.68
N LEU A 123 -9.26 -2.40 3.49
CA LEU A 123 -8.26 -3.14 4.25
C LEU A 123 -8.25 -2.72 5.72
N LYS A 124 -8.39 -1.43 6.03
CA LYS A 124 -8.56 -0.95 7.42
C LYS A 124 -9.79 -1.55 8.08
N ALA A 125 -10.92 -1.64 7.38
CA ALA A 125 -12.16 -2.23 7.90
C ALA A 125 -12.08 -3.76 8.09
N THR A 126 -11.24 -4.43 7.30
CA THR A 126 -11.07 -5.90 7.35
C THR A 126 -9.87 -6.30 8.23
N SER A 127 -9.03 -5.34 8.62
CA SER A 127 -7.84 -5.59 9.44
C SER A 127 -8.25 -5.84 10.88
N LEU A 128 -7.70 -6.90 11.48
CA LEU A 128 -7.71 -7.06 12.92
C LEU A 128 -6.77 -6.01 13.52
N LYS A 129 -7.30 -5.16 14.40
CA LYS A 129 -6.50 -4.21 15.19
C LYS A 129 -6.62 -4.60 16.66
N VAL A 130 -5.51 -4.49 17.38
CA VAL A 130 -5.48 -4.59 18.84
C VAL A 130 -5.22 -3.18 19.35
N ASN A 131 -6.06 -2.69 20.28
CA ASN A 131 -5.91 -1.37 20.88
C ASN A 131 -5.92 -0.25 19.82
N ALA A 132 -6.97 -0.23 19.00
CA ALA A 132 -7.13 0.80 17.99
C ALA A 132 -7.34 2.15 18.68
N LEU A 133 -6.44 3.10 18.41
CA LEU A 133 -6.63 4.49 18.78
C LEU A 133 -7.67 5.08 17.83
N ASP A 134 -8.81 5.47 18.39
CA ASP A 134 -9.98 5.97 17.68
C ASP A 134 -9.88 7.48 17.52
N GLU A 135 -9.67 8.21 18.62
CA GLU A 135 -9.60 9.67 18.64
C GLU A 135 -8.49 10.18 19.57
N ILE A 136 -7.99 11.38 19.27
CA ILE A 136 -6.98 12.09 20.05
C ILE A 136 -7.46 13.53 20.24
N PHE A 137 -7.55 13.97 21.49
CA PHE A 137 -7.83 15.35 21.84
C PHE A 137 -6.70 15.94 22.66
N VAL A 138 -6.42 17.22 22.43
CA VAL A 138 -5.32 17.93 23.06
C VAL A 138 -5.86 19.24 23.63
N TYR A 139 -5.64 19.45 24.91
CA TYR A 139 -6.04 20.66 25.62
C TYR A 139 -4.80 21.31 26.27
N GLU A 140 -4.63 22.61 26.04
CA GLU A 140 -3.61 23.39 26.75
C GLU A 140 -4.21 23.92 28.05
N ASP A 141 -3.53 23.68 29.17
CA ASP A 141 -3.92 24.30 30.45
C ASP A 141 -3.49 25.79 30.43
N PRO A 142 -4.42 26.75 30.63
CA PRO A 142 -4.07 28.17 30.63
C PRO A 142 -3.21 28.62 31.82
N HIS A 143 -3.14 27.85 32.91
CA HIS A 143 -2.49 28.25 34.16
C HIS A 143 -1.14 27.56 34.38
N ASP A 144 -0.98 26.36 33.85
CA ASP A 144 0.21 25.53 33.98
C ASP A 144 0.73 25.15 32.60
N LYS A 145 2.05 25.15 32.36
CA LYS A 145 2.65 24.78 31.07
C LYS A 145 2.60 23.27 30.79
N HIS A 146 1.44 22.67 30.97
CA HIS A 146 1.16 21.27 30.73
C HIS A 146 0.06 21.14 29.67
N VAL A 147 0.12 20.04 28.93
CA VAL A 147 -0.85 19.69 27.89
C VAL A 147 -1.58 18.46 28.36
N MET A 148 -2.91 18.46 28.33
CA MET A 148 -3.72 17.27 28.56
C MET A 148 -3.95 16.57 27.22
N LEU A 149 -3.59 15.30 27.16
CA LEU A 149 -3.78 14.42 26.02
C LEU A 149 -4.84 13.39 26.37
N ASP A 150 -5.98 13.49 25.71
CA ASP A 150 -7.07 12.54 25.82
C ASP A 150 -7.04 11.61 24.61
N LEU A 151 -7.15 10.31 24.86
CA LEU A 151 -7.02 9.24 23.88
C LEU A 151 -8.20 8.30 24.02
N ASP A 152 -8.93 8.05 22.94
CA ASP A 152 -9.94 7.00 22.93
C ASP A 152 -9.33 5.75 22.31
N ILE A 153 -9.17 4.68 23.10
CA ILE A 153 -8.57 3.42 22.68
C ILE A 153 -9.59 2.29 22.89
N ASN A 154 -9.99 1.61 21.81
CA ASN A 154 -11.04 0.59 21.84
C ASN A 154 -12.36 1.09 22.48
N GLY A 155 -12.70 2.37 22.32
CA GLY A 155 -13.84 2.99 22.98
C GLY A 155 -13.70 3.22 24.49
N GLU A 156 -12.51 3.03 25.07
CA GLU A 156 -12.17 3.46 26.43
C GLU A 156 -11.39 4.79 26.37
N HIS A 157 -11.76 5.72 27.24
CA HIS A 157 -11.16 7.04 27.30
C HIS A 157 -10.01 7.06 28.31
N GLU A 158 -8.80 7.40 27.84
CA GLU A 158 -7.61 7.61 28.67
C GLU A 158 -7.12 9.05 28.59
N SER A 159 -6.89 9.68 29.75
CA SER A 159 -6.39 11.05 29.84
C SER A 159 -5.02 11.09 30.50
N VAL A 160 -4.06 11.79 29.88
CA VAL A 160 -2.67 11.87 30.33
C VAL A 160 -2.20 13.32 30.32
N ILE A 161 -1.59 13.76 31.42
CA ILE A 161 -0.94 15.07 31.51
C ILE A 161 0.49 14.97 30.97
N LEU A 162 0.80 15.76 29.96
CA LEU A 162 2.10 15.86 29.31
C LEU A 162 2.82 17.15 29.73
N SER A 163 4.00 16.97 30.31
CA SER A 163 4.97 18.06 30.46
C SER A 163 5.72 18.29 29.14
N PRO A 164 6.36 19.46 28.93
CA PRO A 164 7.15 19.72 27.73
C PRO A 164 8.20 18.64 27.45
N LEU A 165 8.86 18.12 28.50
CA LEU A 165 9.83 17.02 28.39
C LEU A 165 9.16 15.71 27.94
N THR A 166 7.96 15.42 28.44
CA THR A 166 7.21 14.22 28.07
C THR A 166 6.76 14.29 26.61
N VAL A 167 6.36 15.48 26.12
CA VAL A 167 6.03 15.72 24.72
C VAL A 167 7.24 15.47 23.82
N ASP A 168 8.42 15.97 24.17
CA ASP A 168 9.64 15.75 23.39
C ASP A 168 10.02 14.25 23.32
N VAL A 169 9.88 13.53 24.43
CA VAL A 169 10.10 12.08 24.48
C VAL A 169 9.07 11.33 23.63
N LEU A 170 7.79 11.70 23.72
CA LEU A 170 6.71 11.11 22.92
C LEU A 170 6.97 11.34 21.42
N LEU A 171 7.32 12.56 21.01
CA LEU A 171 7.68 12.90 19.64
C LEU A 171 8.90 12.10 19.16
N GLY A 172 9.91 11.94 20.02
CA GLY A 172 11.09 11.12 19.73
C GLY A 172 10.73 9.66 19.50
N ASN A 173 9.83 9.10 20.31
CA ASN A 173 9.38 7.72 20.21
C ASN A 173 8.45 7.51 18.99
N LEU A 174 7.52 8.42 18.73
CA LEU A 174 6.65 8.34 17.55
C LEU A 174 7.47 8.41 16.25
N LYS A 175 8.48 9.27 16.18
CA LYS A 175 9.42 9.31 15.05
C LYS A 175 10.18 7.99 14.89
N LYS A 176 10.62 7.36 15.98
CA LYS A 176 11.26 6.04 15.94
C LYS A 176 10.31 4.94 15.49
N SER A 177 9.06 4.95 15.95
CA SER A 177 8.04 3.98 15.56
C SER A 177 7.62 4.15 14.09
N GLN A 178 7.73 5.37 13.55
CA GLN A 178 7.59 5.62 12.12
C GLN A 178 8.75 4.99 11.34
N ILE A 179 9.99 5.10 11.86
CA ILE A 179 11.19 4.49 11.28
C ILE A 179 11.19 2.94 11.34
N TYR A 180 10.52 2.32 12.30
CA TYR A 180 10.35 0.85 12.31
C TYR A 180 9.32 0.35 11.28
N ASN A 181 8.58 1.26 10.66
CA ASN A 181 7.72 1.03 9.49
C ASN A 181 8.29 1.66 8.20
N ASP A 182 9.50 2.26 8.26
CA ASP A 182 10.33 2.71 7.12
C ASP A 182 11.59 1.81 7.00
#